data_AF-A0A5S4HJP1-F1
#
_entry.id   AF-A0A5S4HJP1-F1
#
_cell.length_a   1.000
_cell.length_b   1.000
_cell.length_c   1.000
_cell.angle_alpha   90.00
_cell.angle_beta   90.00
_cell.angle_gamma   90.00
#
_symmetry.space_group_name_H-M   'P 1'
#
loop_
_entity.id
_entity.type
_entity.pdbx_description
1 polymer ?
#
loop_
_entity_poly.entity_id
_entity_poly.type
_entity_poly.pdbx_seq_one_letter_code
_entity_poly.pdbx_strand_id
1 'polypeptide(L)'
;MPLSEGWRDQYERMLRSHARLAETAAPSPLDAAEARDRLYHFFQDAYHLKDWLKNDQAAGLDAVTNQALERHITATPALAMCADLCNGTKHLTLRDGRIPGSPAVFTSQDIDVAFTPDTCPADPAVPLRLRMIPRSSILVGHTWVASSNDQRYDVFVLANGVVAAWNDWLDRQGITP
;
A
#
# COMPACT_ATOMS: atom_id res chain seq x y z
N MET A 1 3.97 -16.32 -21.82
CA MET A 1 3.91 -14.95 -21.30
C MET A 1 2.50 -14.69 -20.82
N PRO A 2 2.28 -14.30 -19.56
CA PRO A 2 0.97 -13.83 -19.12
C PRO A 2 0.65 -12.52 -19.88
N LEU A 3 -0.55 -12.43 -20.46
CA LEU A 3 -1.26 -11.25 -21.01
C LEU A 3 -0.50 -10.11 -21.72
N SER A 4 0.75 -10.29 -22.17
CA SER A 4 1.58 -9.23 -22.80
C SER A 4 1.78 -7.97 -21.93
N GLU A 5 1.74 -8.12 -20.61
CA GLU A 5 2.00 -7.03 -19.67
C GLU A 5 3.50 -6.69 -19.63
N GLY A 6 3.81 -5.41 -19.44
CA GLY A 6 5.16 -4.87 -19.23
C GLY A 6 5.31 -4.08 -17.93
N TRP A 7 6.46 -3.44 -17.75
CA TRP A 7 6.76 -2.70 -16.51
C TRP A 7 5.80 -1.52 -16.27
N ARG A 8 5.25 -0.93 -17.34
CA ARG A 8 4.23 0.13 -17.27
C ARG A 8 2.94 -0.37 -16.62
N ASP A 9 2.49 -1.57 -17.00
CA ASP A 9 1.31 -2.18 -16.39
C ASP A 9 1.51 -2.44 -14.89
N GLN A 10 2.73 -2.84 -14.50
CA GLN A 10 3.09 -2.99 -13.10
C GLN A 10 3.15 -1.65 -12.37
N TYR A 11 3.66 -0.59 -13.01
CA TYR A 11 3.64 0.76 -12.46
C TYR A 11 2.21 1.27 -12.24
N GLU A 12 1.32 1.09 -13.22
CA GLU A 12 -0.09 1.41 -13.04
C GLU A 12 -0.76 0.55 -11.97
N ARG A 13 -0.37 -0.73 -11.85
CA ARG A 13 -0.86 -1.62 -10.79
C ARG A 13 -0.48 -1.09 -9.41
N MET A 14 0.77 -0.64 -9.24
CA MET A 14 1.24 0.05 -8.03
C MET A 14 0.40 1.30 -7.74
N LEU A 15 0.09 2.13 -8.73
CA LEU A 15 -0.75 3.32 -8.53
C LEU A 15 -2.18 2.94 -8.12
N ARG A 16 -2.77 1.90 -8.72
CA ARG A 16 -4.11 1.41 -8.34
C ARG A 16 -4.14 0.84 -6.92
N SER A 17 -3.11 0.09 -6.51
CA SER A 17 -3.03 -0.42 -5.14
C SER A 17 -2.74 0.68 -4.12
N HIS A 18 -1.97 1.71 -4.48
CA HIS A 18 -1.79 2.92 -3.68
C HIS A 18 -3.12 3.65 -3.43
N ALA A 19 -3.90 3.87 -4.48
CA ALA A 19 -5.23 4.48 -4.36
C ALA A 19 -6.17 3.64 -3.47
N ARG A 20 -6.20 2.31 -3.67
CA ARG A 20 -7.00 1.39 -2.85
C ARG A 20 -6.56 1.36 -1.39
N LEU A 21 -5.26 1.49 -1.13
CA LEU A 21 -4.74 1.63 0.22
C LEU A 21 -5.30 2.92 0.82
N ALA A 22 -5.19 4.07 0.16
CA ALA A 22 -5.71 5.34 0.68
C ALA A 22 -7.21 5.30 1.03
N GLU A 23 -8.02 4.55 0.28
CA GLU A 23 -9.45 4.34 0.59
C GLU A 23 -9.68 3.67 1.96
N THR A 24 -8.73 2.86 2.43
CA THR A 24 -8.88 2.15 3.73
C THR A 24 -8.86 3.10 4.92
N ALA A 25 -8.24 4.29 4.80
CA ALA A 25 -8.21 5.28 5.87
C ALA A 25 -9.58 5.91 6.12
N ALA A 26 -10.45 5.95 5.10
CA ALA A 26 -11.80 6.49 5.24
C ALA A 26 -12.74 5.46 5.86
N PRO A 27 -13.67 5.87 6.75
CA PRO A 27 -14.70 4.98 7.25
C PRO A 27 -15.51 4.35 6.11
N SER A 28 -15.45 3.03 6.00
CA SER A 28 -16.09 2.27 4.94
C SER A 28 -16.64 0.94 5.48
N PRO A 29 -17.48 0.20 4.72
CA PRO A 29 -17.92 -1.13 5.11
C PRO A 29 -16.84 -2.21 4.86
N LEU A 30 -15.60 -1.79 4.56
CA LEU A 30 -14.47 -2.68 4.35
C LEU A 30 -14.17 -3.42 5.66
N ASP A 31 -13.98 -4.73 5.57
CA ASP A 31 -13.53 -5.49 6.73
C ASP A 31 -12.00 -5.36 6.93
N ALA A 32 -11.56 -5.72 8.13
CA ALA A 32 -10.15 -5.60 8.50
C ALA A 32 -9.22 -6.53 7.72
N ALA A 33 -9.74 -7.63 7.14
CA ALA A 33 -8.94 -8.57 6.35
C ALA A 33 -8.66 -7.98 4.96
N GLU A 34 -9.71 -7.51 4.28
CA GLU A 34 -9.59 -6.84 2.99
C GLU A 34 -8.77 -5.54 3.10
N ALA A 35 -8.93 -4.77 4.19
CA ALA A 35 -8.08 -3.60 4.46
C ALA A 35 -6.58 -3.98 4.55
N ARG A 36 -6.28 -5.11 5.19
CA ARG A 36 -4.91 -5.63 5.31
C ARG A 36 -4.39 -6.21 4.00
N ASP A 37 -5.24 -6.82 3.20
CA ASP A 37 -4.84 -7.31 1.87
C ASP A 37 -4.48 -6.15 0.95
N ARG A 38 -5.23 -5.04 0.98
CA ARG A 38 -4.89 -3.80 0.26
C ARG A 38 -3.54 -3.23 0.69
N LEU A 39 -3.25 -3.25 1.99
CA LEU A 39 -1.95 -2.87 2.55
C LEU A 39 -0.83 -3.74 1.95
N TYR A 40 -0.97 -5.06 2.01
CA TYR A 40 0.06 -5.98 1.50
C TYR A 40 0.24 -5.87 -0.01
N HIS A 41 -0.85 -5.77 -0.75
CA HIS A 41 -0.82 -5.63 -2.20
C HIS A 41 -0.05 -4.39 -2.65
N PHE A 42 -0.23 -3.25 -1.97
CA PHE A 42 0.55 -2.06 -2.31
C PHE A 42 2.06 -2.28 -2.17
N PHE A 43 2.53 -2.78 -1.03
CA PHE A 43 3.98 -2.96 -0.81
C PHE A 43 4.57 -4.05 -1.72
N GLN A 44 3.79 -5.07 -2.06
CA GLN A 44 4.18 -6.08 -3.04
C GLN A 44 4.28 -5.48 -4.44
N ASP A 45 3.24 -4.78 -4.90
CA ASP A 45 3.22 -4.17 -6.23
C ASP A 45 4.36 -3.15 -6.40
N ALA A 46 4.58 -2.32 -5.38
CA ALA A 46 5.61 -1.29 -5.37
C ALA A 46 7.03 -1.88 -5.33
N TYR A 47 7.28 -2.90 -4.50
CA TYR A 47 8.62 -3.50 -4.42
C TYR A 47 8.94 -4.33 -5.67
N HIS A 48 7.97 -5.03 -6.23
CA HIS A 48 8.17 -5.89 -7.39
C HIS A 48 8.35 -5.11 -8.69
N LEU A 49 8.01 -3.82 -8.75
CA LEU A 49 8.26 -2.96 -9.92
C LEU A 49 9.72 -3.03 -10.40
N LYS A 50 10.68 -3.18 -9.48
CA LYS A 50 12.10 -3.36 -9.81
C LYS A 50 12.36 -4.57 -10.71
N ASP A 51 11.65 -5.68 -10.48
CA ASP A 51 11.87 -6.92 -11.20
C ASP A 51 11.27 -6.81 -12.60
N TRP A 52 10.16 -6.09 -12.75
CA TRP A 52 9.60 -5.79 -14.07
C TRP A 52 10.51 -4.88 -14.88
N LEU A 53 11.03 -3.81 -14.28
CA LEU A 53 12.00 -2.91 -14.92
C LEU A 53 13.26 -3.64 -15.40
N LYS A 54 13.76 -4.60 -14.62
CA LYS A 54 14.97 -5.38 -14.94
C LYS A 54 14.74 -6.40 -16.07
N ASN A 55 13.53 -6.93 -16.20
CA ASN A 55 13.21 -8.03 -17.11
C ASN A 55 12.48 -7.59 -18.38
N ASP A 56 11.92 -6.38 -18.41
CA ASP A 56 11.23 -5.83 -19.57
C ASP A 56 12.22 -5.05 -20.47
N GLN A 57 12.42 -5.54 -21.70
CA GLN A 57 13.28 -4.90 -22.68
C GLN A 57 12.81 -3.47 -23.04
N ALA A 58 11.51 -3.18 -22.90
CA ALA A 58 10.96 -1.85 -23.15
C ALA A 58 11.41 -0.81 -22.11
N ALA A 59 11.96 -1.23 -20.97
CA ALA A 59 12.59 -0.34 -19.99
C ALA A 59 14.00 0.10 -20.42
N GLY A 60 14.65 -0.64 -21.33
CA GLY A 60 15.97 -0.28 -21.87
C GLY A 60 17.10 -0.25 -20.84
N LEU A 61 16.95 -0.92 -19.70
CA LEU A 61 17.95 -0.90 -18.62
C LEU A 61 19.13 -1.82 -18.95
N ASP A 62 20.35 -1.27 -18.88
CA ASP A 62 21.58 -2.05 -18.96
C ASP A 62 21.98 -2.62 -17.58
N ALA A 63 23.05 -3.44 -17.56
CA ALA A 63 23.53 -4.07 -16.33
C ALA A 63 23.98 -3.05 -15.27
N VAL A 64 24.53 -1.91 -15.70
CA VAL A 64 24.99 -0.83 -14.82
C VAL A 64 23.79 -0.15 -14.14
N THR A 65 22.74 0.14 -14.91
CA THR A 65 21.51 0.76 -14.43
C THR A 65 20.73 -0.18 -13.53
N ASN A 66 20.70 -1.48 -13.82
CA ASN A 66 20.13 -2.49 -12.93
C ASN A 66 20.84 -2.55 -11.57
N GLN A 67 22.17 -2.40 -11.54
CA GLN A 67 22.91 -2.31 -10.28
C GLN A 67 22.64 -0.99 -9.55
N ALA A 68 22.53 0.11 -10.29
CA ALA A 68 22.18 1.42 -9.73
C ALA A 68 20.77 1.43 -9.12
N LEU A 69 19.82 0.71 -9.73
CA LEU A 69 18.46 0.52 -9.20
C LEU A 69 18.47 -0.16 -7.82
N GLU A 70 19.17 -1.30 -7.69
CA GLU A 70 19.25 -2.00 -6.40
C GLU A 70 19.93 -1.15 -5.32
N ARG A 71 20.98 -0.39 -5.69
CA ARG A 71 21.61 0.59 -4.79
C ARG A 71 20.64 1.71 -4.41
N HIS A 72 19.85 2.22 -5.35
CA HIS A 72 18.87 3.26 -5.11
C HIS A 72 17.79 2.81 -4.12
N ILE A 73 17.27 1.58 -4.29
CA ILE A 73 16.31 0.99 -3.36
C ILE A 73 16.90 0.91 -1.94
N THR A 74 18.14 0.44 -1.80
CA THR A 74 18.78 0.32 -0.49
C THR A 74 19.15 1.68 0.12
N ALA A 75 19.53 2.65 -0.70
CA ALA A 75 19.92 3.99 -0.24
C ALA A 75 18.74 4.91 0.06
N THR A 76 17.54 4.58 -0.43
CA THR A 76 16.32 5.39 -0.24
C THR A 76 15.48 4.82 0.88
N PRO A 77 15.35 5.50 2.03
CA PRO A 77 14.68 4.93 3.21
C PRO A 77 13.27 4.41 2.93
N ALA A 78 12.45 5.13 2.16
CA ALA A 78 11.10 4.69 1.81
C ALA A 78 11.09 3.37 1.03
N LEU A 79 11.95 3.24 0.02
CA LEU A 79 12.05 2.03 -0.80
C LEU A 79 12.69 0.86 -0.04
N ALA A 80 13.66 1.12 0.84
CA ALA A 80 14.25 0.13 1.71
C ALA A 80 13.21 -0.43 2.71
N MET A 81 12.42 0.45 3.33
CA MET A 81 11.30 0.04 4.18
C MET A 81 10.23 -0.72 3.39
N CYS A 82 9.90 -0.28 2.17
CA CYS A 82 8.99 -1.00 1.28
C CYS A 82 9.47 -2.43 1.00
N ALA A 83 10.77 -2.62 0.77
CA ALA A 83 11.37 -3.93 0.58
C ALA A 83 11.22 -4.82 1.83
N ASP A 84 11.48 -4.27 3.01
CA ASP A 84 11.36 -4.99 4.27
C ASP A 84 9.91 -5.40 4.56
N LEU A 85 8.97 -4.48 4.41
CA LEU A 85 7.54 -4.74 4.59
C LEU A 85 7.05 -5.79 3.59
N CYS A 86 7.39 -5.68 2.31
CA CYS A 86 7.06 -6.69 1.31
C CYS A 86 7.64 -8.06 1.67
N ASN A 87 8.94 -8.14 1.96
CA ASN A 87 9.58 -9.40 2.30
C ASN A 87 9.03 -9.99 3.62
N GLY A 88 8.65 -9.15 4.57
CA GLY A 88 7.98 -9.56 5.82
C GLY A 88 6.60 -10.19 5.58
N THR A 89 5.85 -9.75 4.56
CA THR A 89 4.59 -10.43 4.19
C THR A 89 4.81 -11.83 3.61
N LYS A 90 5.96 -12.07 2.97
CA LYS A 90 6.33 -13.35 2.36
C LYS A 90 6.95 -14.33 3.36
N HIS A 91 7.73 -13.81 4.31
CA HIS A 91 8.48 -14.60 5.27
C HIS A 91 7.86 -14.38 6.66
N LEU A 92 7.33 -15.46 7.27
CA LEU A 92 6.86 -15.46 8.67
C LEU A 92 7.89 -14.86 9.65
N THR A 93 9.17 -14.82 9.27
CA THR A 93 10.22 -14.06 9.95
C THR A 93 11.19 -13.50 8.90
N LEU A 94 11.36 -12.17 8.87
CA LEU A 94 12.33 -11.52 8.00
C LEU A 94 13.76 -11.81 8.49
N ARG A 95 14.59 -12.40 7.63
CA ARG A 95 15.96 -12.82 8.00
C ARG A 95 17.02 -11.77 7.67
N ASP A 96 16.86 -11.08 6.55
CA ASP A 96 17.79 -10.07 6.04
C ASP A 96 17.01 -8.81 5.60
N GLY A 97 16.90 -7.83 6.50
CA GLY A 97 16.30 -6.54 6.16
C GLY A 97 17.25 -5.62 5.41
N ARG A 98 16.70 -4.76 4.55
CA ARG A 98 17.43 -3.71 3.83
C ARG A 98 17.72 -2.50 4.71
N ILE A 99 16.90 -2.23 5.73
CA ILE A 99 17.27 -1.26 6.76
C ILE A 99 18.26 -1.90 7.73
N PRO A 100 19.47 -1.32 7.90
CA PRO A 100 20.43 -1.78 8.90
C PRO A 100 19.85 -1.65 10.32
N GLY A 101 20.13 -2.65 11.17
CA GLY A 101 19.65 -2.68 12.55
C GLY A 101 18.31 -3.40 12.66
N SER A 102 17.23 -2.64 12.77
CA SER A 102 15.87 -3.17 12.90
C SER A 102 15.07 -2.97 11.60
N PRO A 103 14.81 -4.06 10.85
CA PRO A 103 14.03 -4.00 9.62
C PRO A 103 12.64 -3.41 9.84
N ALA A 104 12.06 -2.83 8.78
CA ALA A 104 10.71 -2.27 8.89
C ALA A 104 9.66 -3.37 9.07
N VAL A 105 8.80 -3.22 10.08
CA VAL A 105 7.70 -4.14 10.38
C VAL A 105 6.42 -3.38 10.71
N PHE A 106 5.26 -3.95 10.38
CA PHE A 106 3.98 -3.43 10.85
C PHE A 106 3.85 -3.66 12.35
N THR A 107 3.52 -2.62 13.12
CA THR A 107 3.47 -2.67 14.60
C THR A 107 2.10 -2.44 15.18
N SER A 108 1.27 -1.60 14.55
CA SER A 108 -0.10 -1.38 14.98
C SER A 108 -1.02 -1.17 13.79
N GLN A 109 -2.30 -1.49 14.02
CA GLN A 109 -3.42 -1.10 13.20
C GLN A 109 -4.31 -0.21 14.08
N ASP A 110 -4.51 1.03 13.67
CA ASP A 110 -5.41 1.97 14.34
C ASP A 110 -6.74 1.98 13.58
N ILE A 111 -7.84 2.14 14.33
CA ILE A 111 -9.19 1.94 13.82
C ILE A 111 -10.05 3.16 14.17
N ASP A 112 -10.58 3.82 13.13
CA ASP A 112 -11.51 4.93 13.27
C ASP A 112 -12.94 4.46 13.05
N VAL A 113 -13.80 4.59 14.06
CA VAL A 113 -15.18 4.11 14.01
C VAL A 113 -16.14 5.28 13.79
N ALA A 114 -16.86 5.25 12.67
CA ALA A 114 -17.93 6.20 12.38
C ALA A 114 -19.31 5.51 12.45
N PHE A 115 -20.26 6.18 13.09
CA PHE A 115 -21.65 5.75 13.13
C PHE A 115 -22.45 6.59 12.13
N THR A 116 -23.09 5.94 11.16
CA THR A 116 -24.04 6.63 10.30
C THR A 116 -25.43 6.56 10.91
N PRO A 117 -26.07 7.70 11.23
CA PRO A 117 -27.48 7.70 11.56
C PRO A 117 -28.24 7.34 10.28
N ASP A 118 -28.98 6.24 10.32
CA ASP A 118 -29.81 5.78 9.21
C ASP A 118 -30.99 6.75 9.07
N THR A 119 -30.83 7.82 8.28
CA THR A 119 -31.93 8.73 7.96
C THR A 119 -32.81 8.06 6.92
N CYS A 120 -33.62 7.09 7.34
CA CYS A 120 -34.78 6.69 6.55
C CYS A 120 -35.69 7.92 6.39
N PRO A 121 -36.01 8.40 5.17
CA PRO A 121 -37.12 9.32 5.01
C PRO A 121 -38.35 8.61 5.57
N ALA A 122 -38.96 9.19 6.60
CA ALA A 122 -40.07 8.57 7.29
C ALA A 122 -41.23 8.39 6.30
N ASP A 123 -41.45 7.16 5.83
CA ASP A 123 -42.67 6.82 5.12
C ASP A 123 -43.85 7.02 6.10
N PRO A 124 -44.75 7.98 5.86
CA PRO A 124 -45.87 8.23 6.76
C PRO A 124 -46.84 7.04 6.84
N ALA A 125 -46.78 6.07 5.93
CA ALA A 125 -47.62 4.87 5.93
C ALA A 125 -47.15 3.78 6.93
N VAL A 126 -45.94 3.86 7.47
CA VAL A 126 -45.41 2.85 8.40
C VAL A 126 -45.77 3.19 9.86
N PRO A 127 -46.59 2.37 10.54
CA PRO A 127 -47.02 2.62 11.92
C PRO A 127 -45.82 2.65 12.88
N LEU A 128 -45.83 3.62 13.82
CA LEU A 128 -44.74 3.92 14.76
C LEU A 128 -44.21 2.71 15.55
N ARG A 129 -45.01 1.66 15.74
CA ARG A 129 -44.63 0.45 16.51
C ARG A 129 -43.77 -0.56 15.74
N LEU A 130 -43.61 -0.41 14.41
CA LEU A 130 -42.67 -1.20 13.60
C LEU A 130 -41.38 -0.44 13.27
N ARG A 131 -41.21 0.80 13.78
CA ARG A 131 -40.02 1.64 13.55
C ARG A 131 -38.83 1.33 14.47
N MET A 132 -38.78 0.13 15.04
CA MET A 132 -37.69 -0.37 15.92
C MET A 132 -36.83 -1.31 15.06
N ILE A 133 -35.53 -1.15 14.85
CA ILE A 133 -34.42 -0.46 15.54
C ILE A 133 -33.52 0.07 14.39
N PRO A 134 -32.97 1.30 14.44
CA PRO A 134 -32.00 1.72 13.42
C PRO A 134 -30.81 0.75 13.46
N ARG A 135 -30.54 0.06 12.35
CA ARG A 135 -29.27 -0.63 12.18
C ARG A 135 -28.23 0.45 11.89
N SER A 136 -27.61 0.98 12.94
CA SER A 136 -26.44 1.82 12.77
C SER A 136 -25.41 1.02 11.95
N SER A 137 -25.16 1.43 10.71
CA SER A 137 -24.04 0.90 9.95
C SER A 137 -22.77 1.45 10.60
N ILE A 138 -21.99 0.56 11.20
CA ILE A 138 -20.66 0.85 11.72
C ILE A 138 -19.73 0.90 10.51
N LEU A 139 -19.19 2.08 10.23
CA LEU A 139 -18.15 2.26 9.22
C LEU A 139 -16.81 2.34 9.93
N VAL A 140 -15.79 1.71 9.33
CA VAL A 140 -14.49 1.57 9.95
C VAL A 140 -13.41 2.05 8.99
N GLY A 141 -12.58 2.98 9.46
CA GLY A 141 -11.32 3.38 8.82
C GLY A 141 -10.18 2.58 9.43
N HIS A 142 -9.23 2.16 8.60
CA HIS A 142 -8.06 1.40 8.97
C HIS A 142 -6.81 2.18 8.61
N THR A 143 -5.98 2.44 9.61
CA THR A 143 -4.65 3.02 9.42
C THR A 143 -3.61 2.12 10.08
N TRP A 144 -2.35 2.24 9.65
CA TRP A 144 -1.28 1.38 10.16
C TRP A 144 -0.03 2.19 10.47
N VAL A 145 0.73 1.66 11.43
CA VAL A 145 2.03 2.19 11.80
C VAL A 145 3.09 1.13 11.57
N ALA A 146 4.11 1.49 10.80
CA ALA A 146 5.33 0.71 10.67
C ALA A 146 6.36 1.22 11.67
N SER A 147 7.25 0.36 12.16
CA SER A 147 8.41 0.80 12.91
C SER A 147 9.71 0.28 12.31
N SER A 148 10.77 1.06 12.47
CA SER A 148 12.15 0.69 12.16
C SER A 148 13.09 1.54 12.99
N ASN A 149 14.13 0.94 13.55
CA ASN A 149 15.13 1.60 14.41
C ASN A 149 14.51 2.50 15.49
N ASP A 150 13.53 1.96 16.23
CA ASP A 150 12.75 2.65 17.27
C ASP A 150 11.96 3.89 16.82
N GLN A 151 11.90 4.16 15.51
CA GLN A 151 11.08 5.20 14.92
C GLN A 151 9.77 4.61 14.40
N ARG A 152 8.69 5.39 14.51
CA ARG A 152 7.35 5.03 14.04
C ARG A 152 7.00 5.85 12.79
N TYR A 153 6.39 5.18 11.82
CA TYR A 153 6.05 5.73 10.52
C TYR A 153 4.58 5.50 10.24
N ASP A 154 3.86 6.56 9.90
CA ASP A 154 2.54 6.44 9.28
C ASP A 154 2.69 5.74 7.92
N VAL A 155 1.96 4.65 7.74
CA VAL A 155 2.08 3.81 6.55
C VAL A 155 1.62 4.51 5.27
N PHE A 156 0.64 5.42 5.35
CA PHE A 156 0.21 6.19 4.18
C PHE A 156 1.25 7.21 3.77
N VAL A 157 1.85 7.90 4.75
CA VAL A 157 2.97 8.82 4.49
C VAL A 157 4.15 8.07 3.88
N LEU A 158 4.46 6.88 4.41
CA LEU A 158 5.49 6.00 3.84
C LEU A 158 5.14 5.59 2.40
N ALA A 159 3.90 5.18 2.14
CA ALA A 159 3.42 4.78 0.82
C ALA A 159 3.53 5.91 -0.21
N ASN A 160 3.17 7.15 0.17
CA ASN A 160 3.38 8.33 -0.66
C ASN A 160 4.87 8.54 -0.97
N GLY A 161 5.74 8.37 0.03
CA GLY A 161 7.19 8.45 -0.14
C GLY A 161 7.75 7.38 -1.08
N VAL A 162 7.17 6.17 -1.08
CA VAL A 162 7.54 5.08 -2.00
C VAL A 162 7.20 5.44 -3.44
N VAL A 163 5.97 5.92 -3.70
CA VAL A 163 5.54 6.35 -5.04
C VAL A 163 6.41 7.50 -5.53
N ALA A 164 6.65 8.51 -4.69
CA ALA A 164 7.52 9.64 -5.04
C ALA A 164 8.95 9.19 -5.38
N ALA A 165 9.52 8.28 -4.58
CA ALA A 165 10.87 7.76 -4.84
C ALA A 165 10.97 6.99 -6.17
N TRP A 166 9.92 6.22 -6.53
CA TRP A 166 9.85 5.56 -7.82
C TRP A 166 9.78 6.56 -8.97
N ASN A 167 8.93 7.57 -8.87
CA ASN A 167 8.81 8.62 -9.88
C ASN A 167 10.14 9.35 -10.08
N ASP A 168 10.80 9.76 -9.00
CA ASP A 168 12.12 10.40 -9.04
C ASP A 168 13.18 9.51 -9.72
N TRP A 169 13.13 8.19 -9.50
CA TRP A 169 14.06 7.28 -10.14
C TRP A 169 13.79 7.16 -11.64
N LEU A 170 12.53 6.97 -12.04
CA LEU A 170 12.11 6.87 -13.44
C LEU A 170 12.44 8.14 -14.23
N ASP A 171 12.16 9.31 -13.65
CA ASP A 171 12.47 10.61 -14.24
C ASP A 171 13.98 10.79 -14.45
N ARG A 172 14.81 10.37 -13.48
CA ARG A 172 16.28 10.40 -13.62
C ARG A 172 16.82 9.47 -14.71
N GLN A 173 16.11 8.38 -15.02
CA GLN A 173 16.48 7.50 -16.13
C GLN A 173 15.94 8.02 -17.48
N GLY A 174 15.12 9.07 -17.48
CA GLY A 174 14.45 9.56 -18.69
C GLY A 174 13.38 8.59 -19.20
N ILE A 175 12.85 7.74 -18.33
CA ILE A 175 11.86 6.72 -18.68
C ILE A 175 10.51 7.18 -18.14
N THR A 176 9.64 7.62 -19.03
CA THR A 176 8.27 8.01 -18.66
C THR A 176 7.35 6.78 -18.65
N PRO A 177 6.59 6.56 -17.56
CA PRO A 177 5.54 5.55 -17.53
C PRO A 177 4.47 5.82 -18.59
#